data_AF-A0A250WTF2-F1
#
_entry.id   AF-A0A250WTF2-F1
#
_cell.length_a   1.000
_cell.length_b   1.000
_cell.length_c   1.000
_cell.angle_alpha   90.00
_cell.angle_beta   90.00
_cell.angle_gamma   90.00
#
_symmetry.space_group_name_H-M   'P 1'
#
loop_
_entity.id
_entity.type
_entity.pdbx_description
1 polymer ?
#
loop_
_entity_poly.entity_id
_entity_poly.type
_entity_poly.pdbx_seq_one_letter_code
_entity_poly.pdbx_strand_id
1 'polypeptide(L)'
;MPNFKSDEPLIAGDKLESRASPSRTYFEEKEEQLLWDAVSRPLLKVGSSGALDTHIRSMRELLTAHKLVKVQLNNDPKHAHSVARMFEEECNAKLVAIRGKTILMAEGATSDASLLAIAETSRSKIRRYNEKRRLASQGSDIPGSDDSASSQGAHPREERTWSNASLRADRREGTAPLSSTFPTREGPGDRSLQRGSQRKGESGPDINDLISVSLVRGPITKESLRKEWGNLAEKIQKVEAQEENGQVPLNPARRKQIKAPWRRQTS
;
A
#
# COMPACT_ATOMS: atom_id res chain seq x y z
N MET A 1 55.25 -55.86 -11.27
CA MET A 1 54.65 -54.52 -11.10
C MET A 1 53.16 -54.70 -10.87
N PRO A 2 52.66 -54.61 -9.62
CA PRO A 2 51.26 -54.86 -9.33
C PRO A 2 50.40 -53.60 -9.55
N ASN A 3 49.28 -53.85 -10.22
CA ASN A 3 48.22 -52.94 -10.61
C ASN A 3 47.35 -52.63 -9.37
N PHE A 4 47.36 -51.39 -8.89
CA PHE A 4 46.48 -50.94 -7.81
C PHE A 4 45.13 -50.55 -8.41
N LYS A 5 44.15 -51.47 -8.31
CA LYS A 5 42.73 -51.15 -8.55
C LYS A 5 42.21 -50.48 -7.28
N SER A 6 41.90 -49.19 -7.37
CA SER A 6 41.22 -48.45 -6.31
C SER A 6 39.74 -48.78 -6.37
N ASP A 7 39.27 -49.62 -5.43
CA ASP A 7 37.85 -49.81 -5.15
C ASP A 7 37.30 -48.53 -4.51
N GLU A 8 36.61 -47.70 -5.30
CA GLU A 8 35.74 -46.66 -4.78
C GLU A 8 34.50 -47.32 -4.17
N PRO A 9 34.19 -47.07 -2.88
CA PRO A 9 32.91 -47.49 -2.33
C PRO A 9 31.79 -46.67 -2.97
N LEU A 10 30.91 -47.35 -3.69
CA LEU A 10 29.58 -46.85 -4.05
C LEU A 10 28.86 -46.41 -2.78
N ILE A 11 28.93 -45.11 -2.47
CA ILE A 11 28.01 -44.46 -1.54
C ILE A 11 26.67 -44.46 -2.25
N ALA A 12 25.87 -45.49 -1.98
CA ALA A 12 24.46 -45.54 -2.33
C ALA A 12 23.84 -44.23 -1.85
N GLY A 13 23.51 -43.36 -2.81
CA GLY A 13 22.94 -42.06 -2.56
C GLY A 13 21.67 -42.24 -1.77
N ASP A 14 21.80 -42.05 -0.46
CA ASP A 14 20.71 -41.93 0.47
C ASP A 14 19.84 -40.82 -0.09
N LYS A 15 18.75 -41.25 -0.72
CA LYS A 15 17.74 -40.39 -1.31
C LYS A 15 17.08 -39.76 -0.11
N LEU A 16 17.74 -38.72 0.41
CA LEU A 16 17.18 -37.70 1.27
C LEU A 16 16.06 -37.08 0.45
N GLU A 17 14.93 -37.80 0.42
CA GLU A 17 13.61 -37.23 0.42
C GLU A 17 13.68 -36.22 1.55
N SER A 18 14.06 -35.00 1.16
CA SER A 18 13.85 -33.81 1.95
C SER A 18 12.37 -33.83 2.22
N ARG A 19 12.03 -34.45 3.35
CA ARG A 19 10.78 -34.30 4.06
C ARG A 19 10.73 -32.82 4.38
N ALA A 20 10.39 -32.03 3.37
CA ALA A 20 9.93 -30.67 3.49
C ALA A 20 8.90 -30.79 4.59
N SER A 21 9.27 -30.32 5.78
CA SER A 21 8.42 -30.42 6.95
C SER A 21 7.07 -29.89 6.48
N PRO A 22 6.01 -30.72 6.49
CA PRO A 22 4.72 -30.27 5.96
C PRO A 22 4.46 -28.97 6.68
N SER A 23 4.41 -27.87 5.92
CA SER A 23 4.15 -26.54 6.43
C SER A 23 2.89 -26.69 7.25
N ARG A 24 3.05 -26.63 8.58
CA ARG A 24 2.11 -27.16 9.56
C ARG A 24 0.81 -26.39 9.39
N THR A 25 -0.12 -26.93 8.62
CA THR A 25 -1.44 -26.35 8.50
C THR A 25 -2.17 -26.65 9.81
N TYR A 26 -2.69 -25.59 10.43
CA TYR A 26 -3.33 -25.69 11.74
C TYR A 26 -4.82 -26.04 11.64
N PHE A 27 -5.37 -26.09 10.43
CA PHE A 27 -6.80 -26.15 10.16
C PHE A 27 -7.16 -27.40 9.36
N GLU A 28 -8.37 -27.91 9.55
CA GLU A 28 -8.90 -28.96 8.68
C GLU A 28 -9.17 -28.40 7.28
N GLU A 29 -9.14 -29.25 6.25
CA GLU A 29 -9.35 -28.82 4.85
C GLU A 29 -10.68 -28.04 4.65
N LYS A 30 -11.73 -28.46 5.37
CA LYS A 30 -13.04 -27.79 5.33
C LYS A 30 -12.99 -26.38 5.94
N GLU A 31 -12.23 -26.22 7.03
CA GLU A 31 -12.03 -24.95 7.72
C GLU A 31 -11.16 -24.00 6.88
N GLU A 32 -10.09 -24.53 6.28
CA GLU A 32 -9.26 -23.77 5.34
C GLU A 32 -10.08 -23.23 4.17
N GLN A 33 -10.95 -24.06 3.59
CA GLN A 33 -11.84 -23.64 2.51
C GLN A 33 -12.80 -22.53 2.98
N LEU A 34 -13.34 -22.64 4.18
CA LEU A 34 -14.24 -21.64 4.77
C LEU A 34 -13.52 -20.30 4.98
N LEU A 35 -12.31 -20.33 5.56
CA LEU A 35 -11.44 -19.16 5.72
C LEU A 35 -11.06 -18.55 4.36
N TRP A 36 -10.79 -19.38 3.36
CA TRP A 36 -10.48 -18.93 2.02
C TRP A 36 -11.66 -18.18 1.40
N ASP A 37 -12.88 -18.70 1.49
CA ASP A 37 -14.06 -18.09 0.88
C ASP A 37 -14.52 -16.81 1.59
N ALA A 38 -14.10 -16.62 2.85
CA ALA A 38 -14.38 -15.41 3.60
C ALA A 38 -13.68 -14.15 3.06
N VAL A 39 -12.56 -14.30 2.35
CA VAL A 39 -11.84 -13.17 1.74
C VAL A 39 -12.05 -13.19 0.23
N SER A 40 -12.92 -12.33 -0.29
CA SER A 40 -13.29 -12.35 -1.71
C SER A 40 -12.16 -11.98 -2.67
N ARG A 41 -11.23 -11.11 -2.27
CA ARG A 41 -10.18 -10.55 -3.15
C ARG A 41 -8.86 -10.39 -2.41
N PRO A 42 -7.71 -10.53 -3.10
CA PRO A 42 -6.41 -10.21 -2.52
C PRO A 42 -6.32 -8.72 -2.20
N LEU A 43 -5.91 -8.40 -0.98
CA LEU A 43 -5.73 -7.02 -0.51
C LEU A 43 -4.30 -6.53 -0.72
N LEU A 44 -3.33 -7.43 -0.73
CA LEU A 44 -1.93 -7.13 -0.99
C LEU A 44 -1.46 -7.86 -2.24
N LYS A 45 -0.72 -7.16 -3.10
CA LYS A 45 -0.05 -7.74 -4.26
C LYS A 45 1.45 -7.58 -4.09
N VAL A 46 2.19 -8.67 -4.26
CA VAL A 46 3.65 -8.69 -4.19
C VAL A 46 4.19 -8.84 -5.60
N GLY A 47 5.05 -7.91 -6.00
CA GLY A 47 5.67 -7.87 -7.32
C GLY A 47 6.67 -9.00 -7.57
N SER A 48 7.37 -8.94 -8.71
CA SER A 48 8.37 -9.95 -9.06
C SER A 48 9.65 -9.88 -8.21
N SER A 49 9.93 -8.73 -7.60
CA SER A 49 11.05 -8.56 -6.67
C SER A 49 10.88 -9.29 -5.33
N GLY A 50 9.73 -9.93 -5.10
CA GLY A 50 9.43 -10.59 -3.82
C GLY A 50 8.90 -9.64 -2.76
N ALA A 51 8.83 -10.12 -1.51
CA ALA A 51 8.40 -9.31 -0.38
C ALA A 51 9.49 -8.26 -0.06
N LEU A 52 9.04 -7.03 0.16
CA LEU A 52 9.88 -5.86 0.47
C LEU A 52 9.43 -5.32 1.82
N ASP A 53 10.25 -4.51 2.48
CA ASP A 53 9.93 -3.89 3.77
C ASP A 53 8.63 -3.07 3.74
N THR A 54 8.34 -2.43 2.61
CA THR A 54 7.09 -1.71 2.39
C THR A 54 5.88 -2.65 2.41
N HIS A 55 6.01 -3.86 1.85
CA HIS A 55 4.97 -4.89 1.91
C HIS A 55 4.78 -5.41 3.34
N ILE A 56 5.85 -5.56 4.11
CA ILE A 56 5.81 -6.00 5.52
C ILE A 56 5.02 -5.00 6.37
N ARG A 57 5.29 -3.69 6.21
CA ARG A 57 4.54 -2.63 6.92
C ARG A 57 3.05 -2.66 6.55
N SER A 58 2.75 -2.69 5.25
CA SER A 58 1.36 -2.79 4.76
C SER A 58 0.66 -4.06 5.25
N MET A 59 1.36 -5.20 5.29
CA MET A 59 0.82 -6.46 5.81
C MET A 59 0.41 -6.33 7.28
N ARG A 60 1.27 -5.74 8.12
CA ARG A 60 0.98 -5.53 9.54
C ARG A 60 -0.27 -4.68 9.75
N GLU A 61 -0.39 -3.60 9.00
CA GLU A 61 -1.58 -2.73 9.03
C GLU A 61 -2.85 -3.47 8.58
N LEU A 62 -2.76 -4.22 7.48
CA LEU A 62 -3.87 -5.01 6.95
C LEU A 62 -4.32 -6.12 7.89
N LEU A 63 -3.38 -6.84 8.53
CA LEU A 63 -3.70 -7.88 9.51
C LEU A 63 -4.36 -7.30 10.77
N THR A 64 -3.88 -6.13 11.22
CA THR A 64 -4.49 -5.42 12.36
C THR A 64 -5.94 -5.04 12.08
N ALA A 65 -6.22 -4.58 10.85
CA ALA A 65 -7.55 -4.11 10.44
C ALA A 65 -8.53 -5.24 10.08
N HIS A 66 -8.06 -6.28 9.37
CA HIS A 66 -8.93 -7.28 8.75
C HIS A 66 -8.84 -8.68 9.38
N LYS A 67 -7.82 -8.95 10.20
CA LYS A 67 -7.51 -10.26 10.83
C LYS A 67 -7.17 -11.39 9.87
N LEU A 68 -7.67 -11.34 8.64
CA LEU A 68 -7.45 -12.32 7.59
C LEU A 68 -7.19 -11.60 6.25
N VAL A 69 -6.10 -11.92 5.58
CA VAL A 69 -5.62 -11.21 4.38
C VAL A 69 -5.19 -12.20 3.31
N LYS A 70 -5.70 -12.02 2.09
CA LYS A 70 -5.20 -12.68 0.89
C LYS A 70 -4.11 -11.86 0.21
N VAL A 71 -3.03 -12.52 -0.14
CA VAL A 71 -1.85 -11.94 -0.77
C VAL A 71 -1.66 -12.58 -2.13
N GLN A 72 -1.63 -11.79 -3.19
CA GLN A 72 -1.35 -12.27 -4.54
C GLN A 72 0.11 -12.05 -4.89
N LEU A 73 0.81 -13.11 -5.28
CA LEU A 73 2.17 -13.04 -5.79
C LEU A 73 2.15 -12.91 -7.31
N ASN A 74 3.03 -12.07 -7.85
CA ASN A 74 3.30 -12.06 -9.29
C ASN A 74 4.37 -13.10 -9.70
N ASN A 75 5.15 -13.58 -8.72
CA ASN A 75 6.23 -14.55 -8.90
C ASN A 75 5.74 -15.99 -9.12
N ASP A 76 6.72 -16.87 -9.37
CA ASP A 76 6.49 -18.31 -9.41
C ASP A 76 5.97 -18.83 -8.05
N PRO A 77 5.05 -19.82 -8.08
CA PRO A 77 4.44 -20.38 -6.87
C PRO A 77 5.47 -21.03 -5.93
N LYS A 78 6.65 -21.38 -6.45
CA LYS A 78 7.78 -21.91 -5.66
C LYS A 78 8.24 -20.94 -4.57
N HIS A 79 8.11 -19.63 -4.80
CA HIS A 79 8.51 -18.61 -3.83
C HIS A 79 7.46 -18.33 -2.75
N ALA A 80 6.25 -18.88 -2.87
CA ALA A 80 5.14 -18.57 -1.96
C ALA A 80 5.45 -18.93 -0.50
N HIS A 81 6.10 -20.08 -0.26
CA HIS A 81 6.48 -20.52 1.07
C HIS A 81 7.54 -19.61 1.71
N SER A 82 8.52 -19.14 0.92
CA SER A 82 9.55 -18.21 1.40
C SER A 82 8.96 -16.85 1.77
N VAL A 83 8.04 -16.33 0.95
CA VAL A 83 7.33 -15.08 1.24
C VAL A 83 6.40 -15.22 2.46
N ALA A 84 5.68 -16.34 2.57
CA ALA A 84 4.82 -16.62 3.71
C ALA A 84 5.63 -16.63 5.02
N ARG A 85 6.73 -17.37 5.05
CA ARG A 85 7.64 -17.45 6.22
C ARG A 85 8.15 -16.07 6.65
N MET A 86 8.52 -15.24 5.68
CA MET A 86 8.97 -13.87 5.95
C MET A 86 7.86 -13.04 6.61
N PHE A 87 6.60 -13.19 6.19
CA PHE A 87 5.47 -12.53 6.85
C PHE A 87 5.16 -13.13 8.23
N GLU A 88 5.35 -14.43 8.45
CA GLU A 88 5.19 -15.03 9.78
C GLU A 88 6.21 -14.44 10.77
N GLU A 89 7.48 -14.39 10.37
CA GLU A 89 8.58 -13.88 11.18
C GLU A 89 8.46 -12.37 11.44
N GLU A 90 8.19 -11.55 10.41
CA GLU A 90 8.25 -10.08 10.51
C GLU A 90 6.92 -9.42 10.91
N CYS A 91 5.78 -10.05 10.62
CA CYS A 91 4.45 -9.49 10.89
C CYS A 91 3.72 -10.19 12.04
N ASN A 92 4.32 -11.22 12.67
CA ASN A 92 3.61 -12.12 13.58
C ASN A 92 2.31 -12.64 12.95
N ALA A 93 2.39 -13.00 11.67
CA ALA A 93 1.30 -13.57 10.91
C ALA A 93 1.29 -15.10 11.07
N LYS A 94 0.11 -15.71 10.90
CA LYS A 94 -0.06 -17.16 10.86
C LYS A 94 -0.41 -17.56 9.43
N LEU A 95 0.38 -18.42 8.81
CA LEU A 95 0.02 -18.99 7.51
C LEU A 95 -1.19 -19.92 7.66
N VAL A 96 -2.23 -19.67 6.87
CA VAL A 96 -3.43 -20.52 6.83
C VAL A 96 -3.32 -21.51 5.67
N ALA A 97 -3.19 -21.00 4.45
CA ALA A 97 -3.13 -21.84 3.24
C ALA A 97 -2.41 -21.14 2.08
N ILE A 98 -1.84 -21.93 1.19
CA ILE A 98 -1.24 -21.47 -0.08
C ILE A 98 -1.96 -22.14 -1.23
N ARG A 99 -2.48 -21.36 -2.19
CA ARG A 99 -3.12 -21.87 -3.41
C ARG A 99 -2.51 -21.20 -4.64
N GLY A 100 -1.60 -21.92 -5.28
CA GLY A 100 -0.88 -21.42 -6.45
C GLY A 100 -0.08 -20.16 -6.14
N LYS A 101 -0.49 -19.03 -6.69
CA LYS A 101 0.16 -17.71 -6.50
C LYS A 101 -0.48 -16.87 -5.39
N THR A 102 -1.41 -17.43 -4.63
CA THR A 102 -2.14 -16.68 -3.60
C THR A 102 -1.88 -17.31 -2.24
N ILE A 103 -1.55 -16.48 -1.26
CA ILE A 103 -1.32 -16.86 0.14
C ILE A 103 -2.46 -16.30 0.98
N LEU A 104 -2.97 -17.09 1.93
CA LEU A 104 -3.90 -16.62 2.95
C LEU A 104 -3.16 -16.56 4.30
N MET A 105 -3.08 -15.36 4.86
CA MET A 105 -2.44 -15.07 6.14
C MET A 105 -3.49 -14.61 7.15
N ALA A 106 -3.39 -15.08 8.39
CA ALA A 106 -4.15 -14.62 9.53
C ALA A 106 -3.25 -13.84 10.50
N GLU A 107 -3.83 -13.01 11.36
CA GLU A 107 -3.12 -12.35 12.45
C GLU A 107 -2.76 -13.39 13.53
N GLY A 108 -1.49 -13.49 13.91
CA GLY A 108 -1.00 -14.54 14.82
C GLY A 108 -1.54 -14.46 16.26
N ALA A 109 -2.03 -13.28 16.68
CA ALA A 109 -2.64 -13.10 18.01
C ALA A 109 -4.12 -13.55 18.08
N THR A 110 -4.77 -13.78 16.93
CA THR A 110 -6.20 -14.15 16.91
C THR A 110 -6.37 -15.67 17.09
N SER A 111 -7.29 -16.08 17.97
CA SER A 111 -7.59 -17.50 18.18
C SER A 111 -8.30 -18.13 16.99
N ASP A 112 -8.08 -19.43 16.78
CA ASP A 112 -8.64 -20.18 15.65
C ASP A 112 -10.17 -20.14 15.62
N ALA A 113 -10.83 -20.27 16.78
CA ALA A 113 -12.28 -20.12 16.91
C ALA A 113 -12.78 -18.72 16.48
N SER A 114 -12.01 -17.66 16.78
CA SER A 114 -12.37 -16.30 16.38
C SER A 114 -12.22 -16.10 14.87
N LEU A 115 -11.20 -16.70 14.25
CA LEU A 115 -11.01 -16.66 12.79
C LEU A 115 -12.17 -17.33 12.06
N LEU A 116 -12.63 -18.49 12.53
CA LEU A 116 -13.78 -19.19 11.96
C LEU A 116 -15.06 -18.36 12.08
N ALA A 117 -15.33 -17.75 13.24
CA ALA A 117 -16.50 -16.88 13.43
C ALA A 117 -16.50 -15.65 12.50
N ILE A 118 -15.32 -15.03 12.31
CA ILE A 118 -15.13 -13.92 11.35
C ILE A 118 -15.44 -14.40 9.92
N ALA A 119 -15.02 -15.61 9.59
CA ALA A 119 -15.17 -16.18 8.26
C ALA A 119 -16.63 -16.51 7.91
N GLU A 120 -17.38 -17.08 8.85
CA GLU A 120 -18.84 -17.31 8.72
C GLU A 120 -19.62 -16.00 8.51
N THR A 121 -19.28 -14.98 9.30
CA THR A 121 -19.88 -13.64 9.20
C THR A 121 -19.58 -13.02 7.84
N SER A 122 -18.35 -13.15 7.35
CA SER A 122 -17.90 -12.59 6.07
C SER A 122 -18.54 -13.31 4.88
N ARG A 123 -18.66 -14.63 4.95
CA ARG A 123 -19.32 -15.46 3.91
C ARG A 123 -20.78 -15.05 3.70
N SER A 124 -21.50 -14.77 4.78
CA SER A 124 -22.89 -14.30 4.71
C SER A 124 -23.01 -12.95 3.98
N LYS A 125 -22.08 -12.02 4.22
CA LYS A 125 -22.02 -10.72 3.54
C LYS A 125 -21.67 -10.88 2.07
N ILE A 126 -20.68 -11.70 1.74
CA ILE A 126 -20.25 -11.98 0.36
C ILE A 126 -21.38 -12.63 -0.43
N ARG A 127 -22.12 -13.59 0.16
CA ARG A 127 -23.27 -14.22 -0.48
C ARG A 127 -24.33 -13.19 -0.88
N ARG A 128 -24.72 -12.30 0.04
CA ARG A 128 -25.69 -11.22 -0.24
C ARG A 128 -25.20 -10.28 -1.35
N TYR A 129 -23.91 -9.92 -1.32
CA TYR A 129 -23.31 -9.09 -2.37
C TYR A 129 -23.34 -9.77 -3.74
N ASN A 130 -22.96 -11.05 -3.82
CA ASN A 130 -22.95 -11.81 -5.06
C ASN A 130 -24.37 -12.04 -5.60
N GLU A 131 -25.34 -12.31 -4.74
CA GLU A 131 -26.74 -12.46 -5.10
C GLU A 131 -27.31 -11.15 -5.68
N LYS A 132 -27.06 -10.01 -5.01
CA LYS A 132 -27.46 -8.69 -5.53
C LYS A 132 -26.83 -8.40 -6.89
N ARG A 133 -25.54 -8.74 -7.07
CA ARG A 133 -24.84 -8.57 -8.35
C ARG A 133 -25.42 -9.47 -9.45
N ARG A 134 -25.80 -10.71 -9.11
CA ARG A 134 -26.43 -11.66 -10.04
C ARG A 134 -27.81 -11.17 -10.51
N LEU A 135 -28.64 -10.69 -9.59
CA LEU A 135 -29.95 -10.12 -9.92
C LEU A 135 -29.82 -8.87 -10.80
N ALA A 136 -28.83 -8.01 -10.52
CA ALA A 136 -28.56 -6.83 -11.34
C ALA A 136 -28.11 -7.20 -12.77
N SER A 137 -27.36 -8.28 -12.95
CA SER A 137 -26.99 -8.75 -14.30
C SER A 137 -28.12 -9.47 -15.05
N GLN A 138 -29.13 -9.98 -14.35
CA GLN A 138 -30.30 -10.61 -14.98
C GLN A 138 -31.37 -9.58 -15.36
N GLY A 139 -31.45 -8.46 -14.65
CA GLY A 139 -32.40 -7.38 -14.92
C GLY A 139 -32.03 -6.45 -16.08
N SER A 140 -30.93 -6.69 -16.81
CA SER A 140 -30.56 -5.92 -18.01
C SER A 140 -31.15 -6.46 -19.31
N ASP A 141 -31.74 -7.66 -19.27
CA ASP A 141 -32.60 -8.14 -20.35
C ASP A 141 -34.00 -7.56 -20.12
N ILE A 142 -34.12 -6.24 -20.28
CA ILE A 142 -35.43 -5.63 -20.58
C ILE A 142 -35.65 -5.98 -22.05
N PRO A 143 -36.48 -6.99 -22.39
CA PRO A 143 -36.86 -7.22 -23.77
C PRO A 143 -37.46 -5.92 -24.30
N GLY A 144 -37.02 -5.52 -25.49
CA GLY A 144 -37.30 -4.23 -26.12
C GLY A 144 -38.64 -3.64 -25.72
N SER A 145 -38.60 -2.56 -24.97
CA SER A 145 -39.63 -1.53 -25.08
C SER A 145 -39.42 -0.87 -26.43
N ASP A 146 -39.93 -1.52 -27.48
CA ASP A 146 -40.25 -0.90 -28.76
C ASP A 146 -41.44 0.07 -28.55
N ASP A 147 -41.33 1.00 -27.61
CA ASP A 147 -42.26 2.12 -27.51
C ASP A 147 -41.77 3.21 -28.46
N SER A 148 -42.01 2.91 -29.73
CA SER A 148 -42.33 3.91 -30.74
C SER A 148 -43.59 4.67 -30.31
N ALA A 149 -43.45 5.66 -29.44
CA ALA A 149 -44.52 6.62 -29.18
C ALA A 149 -43.93 8.00 -28.89
N SER A 150 -43.78 8.75 -29.97
CA SER A 150 -43.92 10.20 -30.07
C SER A 150 -44.51 10.87 -28.82
N SER A 151 -43.70 11.61 -28.06
CA SER A 151 -44.21 12.66 -27.18
C SER A 151 -43.28 13.86 -27.18
N GLN A 152 -43.72 14.87 -27.93
CA GLN A 152 -43.25 16.24 -27.84
C GLN A 152 -43.68 16.77 -26.45
N GLY A 153 -42.75 16.76 -25.49
CA GLY A 153 -42.98 17.30 -24.15
C GLY A 153 -41.74 18.05 -23.69
N ALA A 154 -41.67 19.32 -24.04
CA ALA A 154 -40.62 20.25 -23.61
C ALA A 154 -40.69 20.45 -22.10
N HIS A 155 -39.78 19.82 -21.36
CA HIS A 155 -39.44 20.24 -20.00
C HIS A 155 -38.19 21.13 -20.05
N PRO A 156 -38.20 22.31 -19.39
CA PRO A 156 -37.04 23.17 -19.32
C PRO A 156 -35.94 22.47 -18.52
N ARG A 157 -34.87 22.17 -19.24
CA ARG A 157 -33.62 21.60 -18.75
C ARG A 157 -32.90 22.67 -17.93
N GLU A 158 -33.01 22.60 -16.61
CA GLU A 158 -32.09 23.32 -15.73
C GLU A 158 -30.69 22.72 -15.91
N GLU A 159 -29.85 23.47 -16.63
CA GLU A 159 -28.45 23.20 -16.85
C GLU A 159 -27.67 23.26 -15.53
N ARG A 160 -27.60 22.15 -14.80
CA ARG A 160 -26.49 21.93 -13.86
C ARG A 160 -25.29 21.46 -14.66
N THR A 161 -24.56 22.42 -15.22
CA THR A 161 -23.21 22.23 -15.75
C THR A 161 -22.27 21.89 -14.60
N TRP A 162 -22.09 20.60 -14.36
CA TRP A 162 -20.94 20.13 -13.58
C TRP A 162 -19.76 20.17 -14.54
N SER A 163 -19.06 21.32 -14.54
CA SER A 163 -17.79 21.52 -15.21
C SER A 163 -16.76 20.53 -14.66
N ASN A 164 -16.77 19.30 -15.17
CA ASN A 164 -15.69 18.34 -15.00
C ASN A 164 -14.59 18.66 -16.02
N ALA A 165 -14.03 19.87 -15.88
CA ALA A 165 -12.86 20.32 -16.59
C ALA A 165 -11.68 20.20 -15.63
N SER A 166 -10.96 19.07 -15.68
CA SER A 166 -9.51 19.05 -15.48
C SER A 166 -8.90 17.68 -15.76
N LEU A 167 -7.86 17.73 -16.61
CA LEU A 167 -6.75 16.79 -16.71
C LEU A 167 -6.99 15.47 -17.48
N ARG A 168 -7.28 15.60 -18.78
CA ARG A 168 -6.65 14.71 -19.77
C ARG A 168 -5.28 15.29 -20.09
N ALA A 169 -4.24 14.76 -19.45
CA ALA A 169 -2.87 15.03 -19.84
C ALA A 169 -2.55 14.29 -21.13
N ASP A 170 -2.05 15.06 -22.10
CA ASP A 170 -1.49 14.64 -23.38
C ASP A 170 -0.61 13.41 -23.27
N ARG A 171 -1.06 12.31 -23.88
CA ARG A 171 -0.20 11.18 -24.25
C ARG A 171 0.34 11.47 -25.65
N ARG A 172 1.40 12.28 -25.73
CA ARG A 172 2.18 12.42 -26.97
C ARG A 172 2.94 11.12 -27.20
N GLU A 173 2.60 10.45 -28.29
CA GLU A 173 3.48 9.51 -28.97
C GLU A 173 4.68 10.30 -29.51
N GLY A 174 5.88 9.90 -29.09
CA GLY A 174 7.13 10.53 -29.45
C GLY A 174 8.16 9.46 -29.78
N THR A 175 8.19 9.11 -31.06
CA THR A 175 9.23 8.36 -31.75
C THR A 175 10.60 9.02 -31.53
N ALA A 176 11.63 8.21 -31.25
CA ALA A 176 13.04 8.61 -31.21
C ALA A 176 13.56 9.05 -32.60
N PRO A 177 14.85 9.41 -32.82
CA PRO A 177 15.97 9.74 -31.92
C PRO A 177 16.64 11.09 -32.30
N LEU A 178 17.69 11.53 -31.57
CA LEU A 178 18.99 11.97 -32.11
C LEU A 178 19.77 12.83 -31.09
N SER A 179 21.05 12.47 -31.00
CA SER A 179 22.18 13.18 -30.42
C SER A 179 22.29 14.65 -30.85
N SER A 180 22.51 15.56 -29.90
CA SER A 180 23.11 16.87 -30.17
C SER A 180 23.76 17.45 -28.91
N THR A 181 25.08 17.55 -28.99
CA THR A 181 26.02 18.14 -28.04
C THR A 181 26.08 19.64 -28.30
N PHE A 182 25.78 20.52 -27.33
CA PHE A 182 26.21 21.93 -27.34
C PHE A 182 26.18 22.53 -25.92
N PRO A 183 26.95 23.61 -25.65
CA PRO A 183 27.73 23.75 -24.42
C PRO A 183 27.21 24.87 -23.51
N THR A 184 27.80 24.87 -22.32
CA THR A 184 27.83 25.90 -21.27
C THR A 184 27.79 27.33 -21.80
N ARG A 185 26.84 28.13 -21.30
CA ARG A 185 26.85 29.59 -21.39
C ARG A 185 26.69 30.18 -19.99
N GLU A 186 27.81 30.66 -19.45
CA GLU A 186 27.86 31.58 -18.33
C GLU A 186 27.39 32.98 -18.77
N GLY A 187 26.78 33.73 -17.85
CA GLY A 187 26.43 35.13 -18.05
C GLY A 187 25.60 35.71 -16.89
N PRO A 188 26.13 36.68 -16.13
CA PRO A 188 25.46 37.30 -15.00
C PRO A 188 24.54 38.44 -15.46
N GLY A 189 23.42 38.64 -14.75
CA GLY A 189 22.42 39.65 -15.08
C GLY A 189 21.70 40.15 -13.84
N ASP A 190 22.33 41.13 -13.19
CA ASP A 190 21.71 42.06 -12.26
C ASP A 190 20.44 42.68 -12.85
N ARG A 191 19.34 42.67 -12.09
CA ARG A 191 18.31 43.72 -12.10
C ARG A 191 17.33 43.55 -10.94
N SER A 192 17.64 44.28 -9.88
CA SER A 192 16.71 44.91 -8.96
C SER A 192 15.46 45.49 -9.64
N LEU A 193 14.27 45.30 -9.04
CA LEU A 193 13.34 46.38 -8.67
C LEU A 193 12.12 45.83 -7.90
N GLN A 194 12.08 46.20 -6.62
CA GLN A 194 10.97 46.72 -5.82
C GLN A 194 9.50 46.37 -6.13
N ARG A 195 8.81 46.04 -5.03
CA ARG A 195 7.48 46.49 -4.53
C ARG A 195 6.42 45.39 -4.39
N GLY A 196 5.97 45.23 -3.15
CA GLY A 196 4.77 44.46 -2.83
C GLY A 196 4.76 43.93 -1.41
N SER A 197 4.92 44.81 -0.42
CA SER A 197 4.79 44.47 1.00
C SER A 197 3.32 44.16 1.31
N GLN A 198 2.96 42.88 1.29
CA GLN A 198 1.76 42.37 1.96
C GLN A 198 2.23 41.61 3.20
N ARG A 199 1.86 42.15 4.37
CA ARG A 199 2.12 41.55 5.68
C ARG A 199 1.39 40.22 5.77
N LYS A 200 2.11 39.15 5.44
CA LYS A 200 1.70 37.76 5.61
C LYS A 200 1.87 37.44 7.09
N GLY A 201 0.75 37.18 7.78
CA GLY A 201 0.75 36.79 9.18
C GLY A 201 1.68 35.60 9.40
N GLU A 202 2.57 35.73 10.37
CA GLU A 202 3.55 34.73 10.78
C GLU A 202 2.86 33.53 11.43
N SER A 203 2.23 32.68 10.63
CA SER A 203 2.01 31.29 11.03
C SER A 203 3.36 30.58 10.95
N GLY A 204 3.88 30.13 12.09
CA GLY A 204 5.11 29.33 12.14
C GLY A 204 5.06 28.16 11.15
N PRO A 205 6.21 27.70 10.63
CA PRO A 205 6.27 26.71 9.56
C PRO A 205 5.52 25.44 9.96
N ASP A 206 4.53 25.05 9.15
CA ASP A 206 3.80 23.80 9.32
C ASP A 206 4.77 22.62 9.10
N ILE A 207 4.62 21.55 9.88
CA ILE A 207 5.45 20.34 9.76
C ILE A 207 5.33 19.75 8.35
N ASN A 208 4.15 19.88 7.73
CA ASN A 208 3.95 19.43 6.35
C ASN A 208 4.72 20.28 5.34
N ASP A 209 4.92 21.58 5.58
CA ASP A 209 5.77 22.42 4.73
C ASP A 209 7.27 22.11 4.94
N LEU A 210 7.67 21.70 6.15
CA LEU A 210 9.03 21.22 6.42
C LEU A 210 9.36 19.90 5.70
N ILE A 211 8.36 19.02 5.54
CA ILE A 211 8.51 17.74 4.83
C ILE A 211 8.43 17.94 3.30
N SER A 212 7.72 18.97 2.83
CA SER A 212 7.52 19.24 1.40
C SER A 212 8.73 19.86 0.68
N VAL A 213 9.73 20.37 1.42
CA VAL A 213 10.86 21.14 0.86
C VAL A 213 12.01 20.26 0.32
N SER A 214 12.03 18.94 0.53
CA SER A 214 13.19 18.10 0.13
C SER A 214 13.02 17.26 -1.15
N LEU A 215 11.93 17.45 -1.92
CA LEU A 215 11.78 16.79 -3.23
C LEU A 215 12.18 17.72 -4.38
N VAL A 216 13.38 18.31 -4.29
CA VAL A 216 14.03 18.85 -5.50
C VAL A 216 14.42 17.65 -6.34
N ARG A 217 13.75 17.48 -7.49
CA ARG A 217 13.98 16.42 -8.49
C ARG A 217 15.43 16.46 -9.00
N GLY A 218 16.32 15.71 -8.34
CA GLY A 218 17.68 15.44 -8.77
C GLY A 218 18.24 14.20 -8.09
N PRO A 219 19.30 13.56 -8.62
CA PRO A 219 19.96 12.45 -7.95
C PRO A 219 20.49 12.92 -6.60
N ILE A 220 20.10 12.22 -5.52
CA ILE A 220 20.51 12.54 -4.16
C ILE A 220 22.02 12.32 -4.05
N THR A 221 22.80 13.40 -4.00
CA THR A 221 24.24 13.33 -3.75
C THR A 221 24.51 13.31 -2.24
N LYS A 222 25.63 12.69 -1.84
CA LYS A 222 26.08 12.64 -0.43
C LYS A 222 26.24 14.05 0.18
N GLU A 223 26.63 15.02 -0.65
CA GLU A 223 26.77 16.42 -0.26
C GLU A 223 25.42 17.09 0.00
N SER A 224 24.42 16.84 -0.84
CA SER A 224 23.06 17.34 -0.63
C SER A 224 22.47 16.83 0.68
N LEU A 225 22.64 15.53 0.96
CA LEU A 225 22.22 14.94 2.24
C LEU A 225 22.93 15.60 3.43
N ARG A 226 24.26 15.75 3.39
CA ARG A 226 24.99 16.41 4.49
C ARG A 226 24.50 17.83 4.74
N LYS A 227 24.19 18.57 3.69
CA LYS A 227 23.67 19.94 3.77
C LYS A 227 22.26 19.96 4.37
N GLU A 228 21.38 19.07 3.94
CA GLU A 228 20.02 18.97 4.48
C GLU A 228 20.00 18.54 5.95
N TRP A 229 20.84 17.57 6.33
CA TRP A 229 21.00 17.17 7.73
C TRP A 229 21.57 18.29 8.60
N GLY A 230 22.54 19.06 8.10
CA GLY A 230 23.05 20.25 8.78
C GLY A 230 21.97 21.31 8.99
N ASN A 231 21.19 21.61 7.95
CA ASN A 231 20.07 22.56 8.03
C ASN A 231 18.98 22.09 9.02
N LEU A 232 18.73 20.79 9.11
CA LEU A 232 17.78 20.22 10.06
C LEU A 232 18.28 20.38 11.51
N ALA A 233 19.55 20.09 11.76
CA ALA A 233 20.17 20.25 13.08
C ALA A 233 20.11 21.71 13.56
N GLU A 234 20.44 22.68 12.70
CA GLU A 234 20.32 24.11 13.02
C GLU A 234 18.87 24.53 13.33
N LYS A 235 17.89 23.96 12.62
CA LYS A 235 16.47 24.25 12.88
C LYS A 235 16.01 23.70 14.22
N ILE A 236 16.42 22.48 14.58
CA ILE A 236 16.10 21.89 15.89
C ILE A 236 16.70 22.74 17.00
N GLN A 237 17.98 23.12 16.89
CA GLN A 237 18.65 23.95 17.89
C GLN A 237 18.01 25.34 18.05
N LYS A 238 17.50 25.93 16.96
CA LYS A 238 16.73 27.19 17.02
C LYS A 238 15.39 27.02 17.73
N VAL A 239 14.69 25.90 17.54
CA VAL A 239 13.42 25.62 18.24
C VAL A 239 13.68 25.42 19.73
N GLU A 240 14.69 24.64 20.10
CA GLU A 240 15.09 24.43 21.50
C GLU A 240 15.47 25.76 22.19
N ALA A 241 16.24 26.62 21.51
CA ALA A 241 16.57 27.95 22.04
C ALA A 241 15.34 28.88 22.16
N GLN A 242 14.33 28.72 21.30
CA GLN A 242 13.07 29.47 21.42
C GLN A 242 12.19 28.94 22.58
N GLU A 243 12.23 27.64 22.85
CA GLU A 243 11.56 27.02 23.99
C GLU A 243 12.17 27.49 25.32
N GLU A 244 13.49 27.54 25.43
CA GLU A 244 14.19 28.04 26.63
C GLU A 244 13.89 29.52 26.93
N ASN A 245 13.73 30.34 25.89
CA ASN A 245 13.39 31.76 26.03
C ASN A 245 11.89 32.03 26.28
N GLY A 246 11.07 30.98 26.42
CA GLY A 246 9.63 31.12 26.66
C GLY A 246 8.85 31.74 25.49
N GLN A 247 9.45 31.80 24.31
CA GLN A 247 8.91 32.39 23.09
C GLN A 247 8.32 31.33 22.16
N VAL A 248 7.57 30.37 22.72
CA VAL A 248 6.80 29.43 21.88
C VAL A 248 5.45 30.05 21.59
N PRO A 249 5.18 30.52 20.35
CA PRO A 249 3.82 30.86 19.96
C PRO A 249 2.97 29.60 20.05
N LEU A 250 2.21 29.47 21.13
CA LEU A 250 1.16 28.45 21.31
C LEU A 250 0.23 28.55 20.11
N ASN A 251 0.45 27.71 19.10
CA ASN A 251 -0.37 27.67 17.91
C ASN A 251 -1.80 27.30 18.32
N PRO A 252 -2.77 28.24 18.31
CA PRO A 252 -4.08 28.03 18.91
C PRO A 252 -4.91 26.97 18.17
N ALA A 253 -4.50 26.58 16.96
CA ALA A 253 -5.14 25.55 16.16
C ALA A 253 -5.02 24.14 16.79
N ARG A 254 -3.95 23.83 17.53
CA ARG A 254 -3.76 22.50 18.15
C ARG A 254 -4.58 22.29 19.43
N ARG A 255 -5.11 23.35 20.04
CA ARG A 255 -5.87 23.25 21.30
C ARG A 255 -7.30 22.68 21.13
N LYS A 256 -7.82 22.59 19.90
CA LYS A 256 -9.18 22.11 19.62
C LYS A 256 -9.30 20.60 19.39
N GLN A 257 -8.19 19.85 19.25
CA GLN A 257 -8.25 18.40 18.94
C GLN A 257 -8.08 17.46 20.14
N ILE A 258 -7.85 17.96 21.36
CA ILE A 258 -7.67 17.12 22.57
C ILE A 258 -8.85 17.29 23.55
N LYS A 259 -10.08 17.32 23.04
CA LYS A 259 -11.30 17.18 23.86
C LYS A 259 -12.27 16.19 23.23
N ALA A 260 -12.03 14.91 23.48
CA ALA A 260 -13.09 13.91 23.52
C ALA A 260 -12.86 13.01 24.74
N PRO A 261 -13.86 12.85 25.64
CA PRO A 261 -13.72 12.12 26.89
C PRO A 261 -13.81 10.62 26.66
N TRP A 262 -12.82 9.87 27.16
CA TRP A 262 -12.91 8.43 27.32
C TRP A 262 -14.01 8.11 28.34
N ARG A 263 -15.22 7.81 27.84
CA ARG A 263 -16.35 7.34 28.63
C ARG A 263 -16.07 5.88 29.02
N ARG A 264 -15.66 5.65 30.27
CA ARG A 264 -15.55 4.30 30.84
C ARG A 264 -16.95 3.67 30.86
N GLN A 265 -17.15 2.57 30.13
CA GLN A 265 -18.24 1.64 30.40
C GLN A 265 -17.72 0.64 31.43
N THR A 266 -18.29 0.68 32.63
CA THR A 266 -18.17 -0.36 33.65
C THR A 266 -19.27 -1.39 33.40
N SER A 267 -18.89 -2.65 33.35
CA SER A 267 -19.77 -3.80 33.65
C SER A 267 -19.20 -4.51 34.86
#